data_AF-A0A0Q1BF91-F1
#
_entry.id   AF-A0A0Q1BF91-F1
#
_cell.length_a   1.000
_cell.length_b   1.000
_cell.length_c   1.000
_cell.angle_alpha   90.00
_cell.angle_beta   90.00
_cell.angle_gamma   90.00
#
_symmetry.space_group_name_H-M   'P 1'
#
loop_
_entity.id
_entity.type
_entity.pdbx_description
1 polymer ?
#
loop_
_entity_poly.entity_id
_entity_poly.type
_entity_poly.pdbx_seq_one_letter_code
_entity_poly.pdbx_strand_id
1 'polypeptide(L)'
;MIEMTELANILGSASSQSLILLDEIGRGTSTFDGLSIAWSITEYIHNRVRGKAVFATHYHQLTQLAGVLAGVKNYNMAVKEEGDSVVFLRTVVPGATDRSYGIHVAKLAGVPEEVVARAKEILKEIEREAVIEPLGNKSARSRKKGPKYTQLIFFDEPRARTEEGDDKEGCDEDSFMVGGPSTLDENGDFLSEIRDIDLNALTPIDALNRLSEYQKRLRDLE
;
A
#
# COMPACT_ATOMS: atom_id res chain seq x y z
N MET A 1 -5.77 2.66 10.26
CA MET A 1 -6.19 3.88 11.00
C MET A 1 -5.12 4.36 11.98
N ILE A 2 -4.55 3.47 12.82
CA ILE A 2 -3.51 3.82 13.84
C ILE A 2 -2.34 4.62 13.25
N GLU A 3 -1.75 4.15 12.14
CA GLU A 3 -0.63 4.83 11.45
C GLU A 3 -0.91 6.31 11.15
N MET A 4 -2.14 6.63 10.70
CA MET A 4 -2.53 8.00 10.37
C MET A 4 -2.77 8.87 11.61
N THR A 5 -3.25 8.26 12.69
CA THR A 5 -3.39 8.94 13.99
C THR A 5 -2.02 9.26 14.60
N GLU A 6 -1.07 8.33 14.52
CA GLU A 6 0.32 8.56 14.96
C GLU A 6 0.99 9.65 14.15
N LEU A 7 0.85 9.61 12.82
CA LEU A 7 1.32 10.66 11.94
C LEU A 7 0.71 12.02 12.29
N ALA A 8 -0.60 12.09 12.51
CA ALA A 8 -1.27 13.34 12.89
C ALA A 8 -0.70 13.92 14.20
N ASN A 9 -0.43 13.06 15.19
CA ASN A 9 0.18 13.46 16.44
C ASN A 9 1.62 13.98 16.26
N ILE A 10 2.42 13.30 15.42
CA ILE A 10 3.78 13.72 15.06
C ILE A 10 3.73 15.10 14.43
N LEU A 11 2.90 15.29 13.40
CA LEU A 11 2.82 16.56 12.67
C LEU A 11 2.23 17.69 13.52
N GLY A 12 1.26 17.39 14.39
CA GLY A 12 0.66 18.37 15.30
C GLY A 12 1.59 18.83 16.43
N SER A 13 2.57 18.00 16.81
CA SER A 13 3.49 18.29 17.93
C SER A 13 4.90 18.70 17.47
N ALA A 14 5.26 18.44 16.22
CA ALA A 14 6.60 18.69 15.73
C ALA A 14 6.92 20.18 15.64
N SER A 15 8.17 20.52 15.97
CA SER A 15 8.71 21.88 15.87
C SER A 15 10.03 21.86 15.10
N SER A 16 10.62 23.04 14.88
CA SER A 16 11.93 23.17 14.25
C SER A 16 13.08 22.53 15.05
N GLN A 17 12.86 22.23 16.34
CA GLN A 17 13.83 21.53 17.21
C GLN A 17 13.61 20.01 17.25
N SER A 18 12.60 19.49 16.54
CA SER A 18 12.29 18.06 16.53
C SER A 18 13.17 17.29 15.55
N LEU A 19 13.46 16.03 15.89
CA LEU A 19 13.92 15.00 14.96
C LEU A 19 12.72 14.10 14.62
N ILE A 20 12.35 14.06 13.34
CA ILE A 20 11.21 13.31 12.83
C ILE A 20 11.72 12.10 12.06
N LEU A 21 11.28 10.90 12.42
CA LEU A 21 11.64 9.66 11.74
C LEU A 21 10.36 9.04 11.19
N LEU A 22 10.27 8.93 9.87
CA LEU A 22 9.13 8.34 9.17
C LEU A 22 9.61 7.09 8.43
N ASP A 23 8.88 5.99 8.58
CA ASP A 23 9.21 4.70 7.96
C ASP A 23 8.00 4.16 7.22
N GLU A 24 8.10 4.11 5.89
CA GLU A 24 7.11 3.56 4.96
C GLU A 24 5.66 4.03 5.15
N ILE A 25 5.49 5.32 5.51
CA ILE A 25 4.16 5.92 5.65
C ILE A 25 3.38 5.85 4.35
N GLY A 26 2.11 5.45 4.44
CA GLY A 26 1.18 5.38 3.32
C GLY A 26 1.20 4.06 2.57
N ARG A 27 1.73 2.97 3.15
CA ARG A 27 1.69 1.63 2.52
C ARG A 27 0.34 0.90 2.66
N GLY A 28 -0.50 1.30 3.63
CA GLY A 28 -1.78 0.65 3.93
C GLY A 28 -2.98 1.17 3.12
N THR A 29 -2.74 1.93 2.04
CA THR A 29 -3.76 2.54 1.19
C THR A 29 -3.41 2.32 -0.29
N SER A 30 -4.26 2.79 -1.21
CA SER A 30 -3.94 2.82 -2.65
C SER A 30 -2.58 3.46 -2.90
N THR A 31 -1.82 2.92 -3.86
CA THR A 31 -0.46 3.38 -4.19
C THR A 31 -0.40 4.89 -4.44
N PHE A 32 -1.38 5.44 -5.17
CA PHE A 32 -1.43 6.87 -5.48
C PHE A 32 -1.82 7.73 -4.28
N ASP A 33 -2.73 7.24 -3.43
CA ASP A 33 -3.11 7.93 -2.20
C ASP A 33 -1.94 7.96 -1.24
N GLY A 34 -1.27 6.83 -1.06
CA GLY A 34 -0.09 6.68 -0.21
C GLY A 34 1.04 7.58 -0.65
N LEU A 35 1.33 7.60 -1.95
CA LEU A 35 2.31 8.51 -2.54
C LEU A 35 1.94 9.99 -2.31
N SER A 36 0.68 10.36 -2.56
CA SER A 36 0.20 11.74 -2.41
C SER A 36 0.29 12.22 -0.96
N ILE A 37 -0.08 11.34 -0.02
CA ILE A 37 0.06 11.60 1.42
C ILE A 37 1.54 11.76 1.78
N ALA A 38 2.41 10.81 1.41
CA ALA A 38 3.85 10.87 1.69
C ALA A 38 4.51 12.15 1.13
N TRP A 39 4.11 12.55 -0.08
CA TRP A 39 4.57 13.78 -0.70
C TRP A 39 4.15 15.01 0.12
N SER A 40 2.85 15.13 0.43
CA SER A 40 2.31 16.27 1.18
C SER A 40 2.91 16.40 2.59
N ILE A 41 3.19 15.27 3.26
CA ILE A 41 3.87 15.24 4.56
C ILE A 41 5.28 15.82 4.43
N THR A 42 6.03 15.41 3.40
CA THR A 42 7.39 15.89 3.17
C THR A 42 7.40 17.40 2.95
N GLU A 43 6.47 17.91 2.13
CA GLU A 43 6.29 19.35 1.91
C GLU A 43 5.89 20.08 3.19
N TYR A 44 4.99 19.51 3.99
CA TYR A 44 4.55 20.11 5.26
C TYR A 44 5.71 20.23 6.26
N ILE A 45 6.49 19.15 6.44
CA ILE A 45 7.66 19.15 7.31
C ILE A 45 8.68 20.18 6.84
N HIS A 46 8.97 20.22 5.53
CA HIS A 46 9.92 21.16 4.95
C HIS A 46 9.46 22.63 5.09
N ASN A 47 8.23 22.94 4.68
CA ASN A 47 7.75 24.31 4.54
C ASN A 47 7.28 24.91 5.87
N ARG A 48 6.59 24.11 6.70
CA ARG A 48 5.92 24.56 7.93
C ARG A 48 6.73 24.23 9.17
N VAL A 49 7.03 22.95 9.41
CA VAL A 49 7.67 22.50 10.66
C VAL A 49 9.13 22.95 10.72
N ARG A 50 9.86 22.84 9.60
CA ARG A 50 11.29 23.14 9.46
C ARG A 50 12.17 22.38 10.47
N GLY A 51 11.74 21.20 10.87
CA GLY A 51 12.50 20.27 11.73
C GLY A 51 13.44 19.37 10.93
N LYS A 52 14.31 18.64 11.63
CA LYS A 52 15.15 17.61 10.98
C LYS A 52 14.30 16.37 10.75
N ALA A 53 14.36 15.80 9.54
CA ALA A 53 13.59 14.61 9.21
C ALA A 53 14.41 13.57 8.45
N VAL A 54 14.14 12.30 8.74
CA VAL A 54 14.54 11.15 7.93
C VAL A 54 13.27 10.43 7.51
N PHE A 55 13.10 10.25 6.21
CA PHE A 55 11.97 9.54 5.64
C PHE A 55 12.49 8.33 4.86
N ALA A 56 12.33 7.14 5.45
CA ALA A 56 12.52 5.86 4.75
C ALA A 56 11.25 5.53 3.96
N THR A 57 11.38 5.34 2.65
CA THR A 57 10.24 5.10 1.78
C THR A 57 10.59 4.19 0.62
N HIS A 58 9.60 3.44 0.14
CA HIS A 58 9.68 2.69 -1.10
C HIS A 58 9.19 3.52 -2.31
N TYR A 59 8.66 4.73 -2.10
CA TYR A 59 8.20 5.61 -3.18
C TYR A 59 9.37 6.32 -3.85
N HIS A 60 9.73 5.90 -5.06
CA HIS A 60 10.84 6.48 -5.81
C HIS A 60 10.52 7.89 -6.31
N GLN A 61 9.25 8.23 -6.54
CA GLN A 61 8.80 9.54 -7.00
C GLN A 61 9.15 10.63 -5.97
N LEU A 62 9.18 10.31 -4.67
CA LEU A 62 9.62 11.26 -3.63
C LEU A 62 11.06 11.71 -3.82
N THR A 63 11.90 10.94 -4.51
CA THR A 63 13.30 11.35 -4.79
C THR A 63 13.39 12.62 -5.64
N GLN A 64 12.34 12.95 -6.40
CA GLN A 64 12.26 14.17 -7.18
C GLN A 64 12.21 15.43 -6.29
N LEU A 65 11.75 15.30 -5.04
CA LEU A 65 11.66 16.40 -4.09
C LEU A 65 13.02 17.02 -3.77
N ALA A 66 14.12 16.26 -3.85
CA ALA A 66 15.46 16.81 -3.66
C ALA A 66 15.85 17.85 -4.73
N GLY A 67 15.20 17.83 -5.91
CA GLY A 67 15.38 18.84 -6.96
C GLY A 67 14.49 20.07 -6.81
N VAL A 68 13.48 20.01 -5.94
CA VAL A 68 12.43 21.04 -5.81
C VAL A 68 12.50 21.75 -4.45
N LEU A 69 12.78 21.01 -3.38
CA LEU A 69 12.78 21.50 -2.01
C LEU A 69 14.22 21.70 -1.51
N ALA A 70 14.53 22.91 -1.07
CA ALA A 70 15.88 23.28 -0.62
C ALA A 70 16.27 22.53 0.66
N GLY A 71 17.42 21.84 0.65
CA GLY A 71 17.91 21.11 1.81
C GLY A 71 17.38 19.68 1.93
N VAL A 72 16.45 19.25 1.08
CA VAL A 72 16.11 17.84 0.90
C VAL A 72 17.23 17.15 0.13
N LYS A 73 17.67 15.99 0.63
CA LYS A 73 18.75 15.20 0.03
C LYS A 73 18.36 13.73 -0.02
N ASN A 74 18.61 13.09 -1.15
CA ASN A 74 18.37 11.67 -1.32
C ASN A 74 19.55 10.85 -0.79
N TYR A 75 19.22 9.77 -0.10
CA TYR A 75 20.15 8.71 0.29
C TYR A 75 19.51 7.36 -0.02
N ASN A 76 20.34 6.35 -0.26
CA ASN A 76 19.90 4.98 -0.45
C ASN A 76 20.83 4.00 0.26
N MET A 77 20.37 2.76 0.41
CA MET A 77 21.18 1.67 0.91
C MET A 77 22.01 1.09 -0.25
N ALA A 78 23.33 1.04 -0.08
CA ALA A 78 24.24 0.53 -1.10
C ALA A 78 24.03 -0.97 -1.32
N VAL A 79 24.00 -1.34 -2.59
CA VAL A 79 23.76 -2.68 -3.08
C VAL A 79 24.88 -3.06 -4.06
N LYS A 80 25.41 -4.28 -3.93
CA LYS A 80 26.38 -4.86 -4.86
C LYS A 80 25.72 -6.00 -5.64
N GLU A 81 25.78 -5.93 -6.97
CA GLU A 81 25.29 -6.99 -7.85
C GLU A 81 26.43 -7.97 -8.17
N GLU A 82 26.21 -9.26 -7.93
CA GLU A 82 27.12 -10.35 -8.28
C GLU A 82 26.38 -11.37 -9.13
N GLY A 83 26.47 -11.23 -10.46
CA GLY A 83 25.75 -12.08 -11.41
C GLY A 83 24.23 -11.92 -11.27
N ASP A 84 23.53 -13.03 -10.94
CA ASP A 84 22.07 -13.06 -10.68
C ASP A 84 21.76 -13.01 -9.17
N SER A 85 22.69 -12.48 -8.37
CA SER A 85 22.54 -12.30 -6.92
C SER A 85 22.85 -10.87 -6.50
N VAL A 86 22.26 -10.47 -5.38
CA VAL A 86 22.33 -9.11 -4.85
C VAL A 86 22.81 -9.18 -3.41
N VAL A 87 23.83 -8.38 -3.07
CA VAL A 87 24.39 -8.29 -1.72
C VAL A 87 24.08 -6.90 -1.16
N PHE A 88 23.34 -6.86 -0.05
CA PHE A 88 23.04 -5.63 0.67
C PHE A 88 24.22 -5.23 1.56
N LEU A 89 24.88 -4.12 1.24
CA LEU A 89 26.10 -3.66 1.93
C LEU A 89 25.81 -2.98 3.29
N ARG A 90 24.53 -2.83 3.66
CA ARG A 90 24.07 -2.16 4.89
C ARG A 90 24.67 -0.76 5.11
N THR A 91 25.06 -0.10 4.02
CA THR A 91 25.75 1.19 4.04
C THR A 91 24.87 2.25 3.39
N VAL A 92 24.62 3.36 4.08
CA VAL A 92 23.86 4.49 3.52
C VAL A 92 24.80 5.34 2.65
N VAL A 93 24.41 5.58 1.40
CA VAL A 93 25.17 6.39 0.43
C VAL A 93 24.30 7.50 -0.16
N PRO A 94 24.90 8.66 -0.54
CA PRO A 94 24.15 9.73 -1.16
C PRO A 94 23.63 9.35 -2.54
N GLY A 95 22.47 9.88 -2.90
CA GLY A 95 21.81 9.68 -4.20
C GLY A 95 20.49 8.91 -4.10
N ALA A 96 19.71 8.94 -5.17
CA ALA A 96 18.52 8.10 -5.33
C ALA A 96 18.91 6.74 -5.92
N THR A 97 18.19 5.67 -5.58
CA THR A 97 18.27 4.38 -6.29
C THR A 97 17.28 4.39 -7.44
N ASP A 98 17.68 3.93 -8.62
CA ASP A 98 16.84 3.80 -9.82
C ASP A 98 16.21 2.40 -9.96
N ARG A 99 16.53 1.49 -9.03
CA ARG A 99 16.12 0.08 -9.09
C ARG A 99 15.43 -0.38 -7.80
N SER A 100 14.44 -1.24 -7.99
CA SER A 100 13.74 -1.97 -6.94
C SER A 100 14.22 -3.42 -6.93
N TYR A 101 14.63 -3.92 -5.77
CA TYR A 101 15.22 -5.26 -5.64
C TYR A 101 14.25 -6.32 -5.09
N GLY A 102 12.94 -6.06 -5.10
CA GLY A 102 11.93 -6.93 -4.46
C GLY A 102 12.00 -8.40 -4.90
N ILE A 103 12.12 -8.68 -6.20
CA ILE A 103 12.26 -10.06 -6.71
C ILE A 103 13.58 -10.71 -6.26
N HIS A 104 14.66 -9.93 -6.17
CA HIS A 104 15.94 -10.43 -5.66
C HIS A 104 15.87 -10.73 -4.16
N VAL A 105 15.18 -9.90 -3.38
CA VAL A 105 14.90 -10.14 -1.96
C VAL A 105 14.09 -11.42 -1.78
N ALA A 106 13.06 -11.65 -2.61
CA ALA A 106 12.27 -12.89 -2.59
C ALA A 106 13.14 -14.13 -2.84
N LYS A 107 14.03 -14.08 -3.84
CA LYS A 107 14.99 -15.15 -4.11
C LYS A 107 15.91 -15.43 -2.91
N LEU A 108 16.45 -14.38 -2.29
CA LEU A 108 17.30 -14.50 -1.10
C LEU A 108 16.54 -15.04 0.13
N ALA A 109 15.25 -14.75 0.23
CA ALA A 109 14.37 -15.26 1.28
C ALA A 109 13.98 -16.74 1.09
N GLY A 110 14.41 -17.38 0.01
CA GLY A 110 14.11 -18.78 -0.28
C GLY A 110 12.75 -19.01 -0.93
N VAL A 111 12.16 -17.98 -1.56
CA VAL A 111 10.96 -18.15 -2.39
C VAL A 111 11.27 -19.13 -3.54
N PRO A 112 10.39 -20.11 -3.84
CA PRO A 112 10.64 -21.11 -4.87
C PRO A 112 11.04 -20.50 -6.22
N GLU A 113 12.00 -21.13 -6.91
CA GLU A 113 12.54 -20.61 -8.17
C GLU A 113 11.45 -20.43 -9.24
N GLU A 114 10.44 -21.30 -9.28
CA GLU A 114 9.30 -21.18 -10.19
C GLU A 114 8.50 -19.88 -9.96
N VAL A 115 8.32 -19.47 -8.71
CA VAL A 115 7.63 -18.23 -8.34
C VAL A 115 8.49 -17.02 -8.71
N VAL A 116 9.78 -17.08 -8.41
CA VAL A 116 10.74 -16.01 -8.77
C VAL A 116 10.81 -15.84 -10.29
N ALA A 117 10.88 -16.93 -11.05
CA ALA A 117 10.89 -16.92 -12.50
C ALA A 117 9.60 -16.29 -13.06
N ARG A 118 8.43 -16.71 -12.55
CA ARG A 118 7.15 -16.14 -12.96
C ARG A 118 7.03 -14.66 -12.61
N ALA A 119 7.49 -14.24 -11.43
CA ALA A 119 7.50 -12.84 -11.05
C ALA A 119 8.39 -11.99 -11.98
N LYS A 120 9.54 -12.51 -12.42
CA LYS A 120 10.41 -11.85 -13.42
C LYS A 120 9.70 -11.69 -14.77
N GLU A 121 8.90 -12.67 -15.19
CA GLU A 121 8.11 -12.58 -16.42
C GLU A 121 7.01 -11.54 -16.33
N ILE A 122 6.20 -11.60 -15.26
CA ILE A 122 5.12 -10.65 -15.00
C ILE A 122 5.66 -9.21 -14.93
N LEU A 123 6.79 -8.99 -14.25
CA LEU A 123 7.41 -7.68 -14.19
C LEU A 123 7.76 -7.16 -15.60
N LYS A 124 8.33 -8.01 -16.46
CA LYS A 124 8.64 -7.64 -17.86
C LYS A 124 7.40 -7.37 -18.70
N GLU A 125 6.27 -8.00 -18.40
CA GLU A 125 4.99 -7.75 -19.07
C GLU A 125 4.44 -6.38 -18.63
N ILE A 126 4.37 -6.14 -17.32
CA ILE A 126 3.93 -4.86 -16.74
C ILE A 126 4.82 -3.71 -17.22
N GLU A 127 6.14 -3.89 -17.28
CA GLU A 127 7.07 -2.90 -17.81
C GLU A 127 6.85 -2.58 -19.28
N ARG A 128 6.37 -3.55 -20.07
CA ARG A 128 6.04 -3.35 -21.49
C ARG A 128 4.70 -2.63 -21.64
N GLU A 129 3.70 -2.98 -20.85
CA GLU A 129 2.38 -2.35 -20.87
C GLU A 129 2.37 -0.94 -20.28
N ALA A 130 3.19 -0.66 -19.26
CA ALA A 130 3.40 0.69 -18.73
C ALA A 130 4.12 1.61 -19.74
N VAL A 131 4.69 1.06 -20.82
CA VAL A 131 5.23 1.81 -21.97
C VAL A 131 4.11 1.95 -23.03
N ILE A 132 3.00 2.57 -22.67
CA ILE A 132 2.13 3.18 -23.68
C ILE A 132 2.75 4.53 -24.03
N GLU A 133 3.18 4.64 -25.29
CA GLU A 133 3.76 5.83 -25.89
C GLU A 133 2.83 7.06 -25.73
N PRO A 134 3.38 8.27 -25.52
CA PRO A 134 2.58 9.47 -25.58
C PRO A 134 2.00 9.61 -26.99
N LEU A 135 0.68 9.46 -27.13
CA LEU A 135 -0.02 9.91 -28.32
C LEU A 135 0.23 11.42 -28.48
N GLY A 136 1.01 11.78 -29.51
CA GLY A 136 1.06 13.14 -30.05
C GLY A 136 2.44 13.80 -30.02
N ASN A 137 3.24 13.59 -31.07
CA ASN A 137 3.46 14.61 -32.11
C ASN A 137 4.53 14.13 -33.11
N LYS A 138 4.18 14.06 -34.39
CA LYS A 138 5.14 14.05 -35.48
C LYS A 138 5.78 15.44 -35.55
N SER A 139 6.84 15.67 -34.79
CA SER A 139 7.74 16.80 -35.02
C SER A 139 9.09 16.51 -34.39
N ALA A 140 10.11 16.59 -35.23
CA ALA A 140 11.50 16.33 -34.92
C ALA A 140 12.02 17.16 -33.74
N ARG A 141 12.73 16.52 -32.81
CA ARG A 141 14.15 16.81 -32.51
C ARG A 141 14.63 15.97 -31.33
N SER A 142 15.77 15.32 -31.57
CA SER A 142 16.69 14.70 -30.61
C SER A 142 16.58 15.26 -29.19
N ARG A 143 16.04 14.45 -28.26
CA ARG A 143 16.21 14.62 -26.82
C ARG A 143 16.73 13.32 -26.21
N LYS A 144 17.83 13.45 -25.47
CA LYS A 144 18.56 12.39 -24.76
C LYS A 144 17.58 11.54 -23.94
N LYS A 145 17.74 10.22 -24.02
CA LYS A 145 16.98 9.23 -23.23
C LYS A 145 17.18 9.51 -21.73
N GLY A 146 16.13 9.97 -21.06
CA GLY A 146 16.04 9.93 -19.60
C GLY A 146 15.74 8.50 -19.11
N PRO A 147 16.09 8.15 -17.87
CA PRO A 147 15.83 6.82 -17.33
C PRO A 147 14.32 6.59 -17.18
N LYS A 148 13.88 5.36 -17.47
CA LYS A 148 12.49 4.92 -17.40
C LYS A 148 12.13 4.62 -15.95
N TYR A 149 11.09 5.27 -15.45
CA TYR A 149 10.52 4.97 -14.14
C TYR A 149 9.71 3.68 -14.24
N THR A 150 9.98 2.72 -13.34
CA THR A 150 9.18 1.51 -13.20
C THR A 150 8.80 1.33 -11.74
N GLN A 151 7.77 2.06 -11.33
CA GLN A 151 6.90 1.58 -10.25
C GLN A 151 5.57 1.24 -10.90
N LEU A 152 4.97 0.11 -10.48
CA LEU A 152 3.74 -0.44 -11.02
C LEU A 152 2.69 0.69 -11.21
N ILE A 153 2.38 0.99 -12.47
CA ILE A 153 1.19 1.75 -12.84
C ILE A 153 0.09 0.71 -13.08
N PHE A 154 -0.54 0.19 -12.03
CA PHE A 154 -1.75 -0.63 -12.19
C PHE A 154 -2.61 -0.53 -10.92
N PHE A 155 -3.64 0.31 -10.98
CA PHE A 155 -5.07 -0.06 -11.01
C PHE A 155 -5.83 1.20 -11.43
N ASP A 156 -6.31 1.23 -12.68
CA ASP A 156 -7.38 2.15 -13.10
C ASP A 156 -8.67 1.61 -12.48
N GLU A 157 -9.44 2.46 -11.81
CA GLU A 157 -10.76 2.10 -11.29
C GLU A 157 -11.62 1.51 -12.43
N PRO A 158 -12.50 0.54 -12.17
CA PRO A 158 -13.40 0.06 -13.19
C PRO A 158 -14.30 1.22 -13.64
N ARG A 159 -14.01 1.77 -14.82
CA ARG A 159 -14.92 2.67 -15.52
C ARG A 159 -16.26 1.95 -15.68
N ALA A 160 -17.27 2.45 -14.99
CA ALA A 160 -18.65 2.03 -15.18
C ALA A 160 -18.97 2.09 -16.68
N ARG A 161 -19.31 0.93 -17.26
CA ARG A 161 -19.88 0.88 -18.60
C ARG A 161 -21.22 1.60 -18.54
N THR A 162 -21.30 2.71 -19.23
CA THR A 162 -22.54 3.39 -19.57
C THR A 162 -23.15 2.63 -20.74
N GLU A 163 -24.29 1.98 -20.51
CA GLU A 163 -25.28 1.73 -21.54
C GLU A 163 -26.63 2.24 -21.00
N GLU A 164 -27.11 3.29 -21.66
CA GLU A 164 -28.44 3.87 -21.49
C GLU A 164 -29.49 2.98 -22.17
N GLY A 165 -30.67 2.87 -21.57
CA GLY A 165 -31.84 2.22 -22.18
C GLY A 165 -33.00 2.02 -21.21
N ASP A 166 -33.84 3.06 -21.11
CA ASP A 166 -35.14 3.22 -20.43
C ASP A 166 -36.05 1.98 -20.33
N ASP A 167 -36.69 1.73 -19.17
CA ASP A 167 -38.08 2.18 -18.87
C ASP A 167 -38.64 1.55 -17.57
N LYS A 168 -38.97 2.45 -16.63
CA LYS A 168 -40.15 2.56 -15.73
C LYS A 168 -40.66 1.45 -14.78
N GLU A 169 -41.11 2.00 -13.63
CA GLU A 169 -42.04 1.47 -12.60
C GLU A 169 -41.45 0.35 -11.72
N GLY A 170 -41.57 0.34 -10.40
CA GLY A 170 -42.33 1.05 -9.39
C GLY A 170 -42.08 0.28 -8.06
N CYS A 171 -42.51 0.85 -6.94
CA CYS A 171 -42.29 0.41 -5.57
C CYS A 171 -42.38 -1.11 -5.31
N ASP A 172 -41.55 -1.64 -4.39
CA ASP A 172 -42.00 -2.11 -3.07
C ASP A 172 -40.88 -2.87 -2.33
N GLU A 173 -40.97 -2.77 -1.00
CA GLU A 173 -40.16 -3.45 0.01
C GLU A 173 -40.29 -4.98 -0.08
N ASP A 174 -39.27 -5.67 0.45
CA ASP A 174 -39.24 -7.08 0.87
C ASP A 174 -39.40 -8.21 -0.19
N SER A 175 -38.32 -8.97 -0.40
CA SER A 175 -38.09 -10.27 0.28
C SER A 175 -37.31 -11.32 -0.55
N PHE A 176 -36.65 -12.23 0.19
CA PHE A 176 -36.22 -13.60 -0.16
C PHE A 176 -34.88 -13.79 -0.88
N MET A 177 -33.88 -14.56 -0.40
CA MET A 177 -33.85 -15.80 0.40
C MET A 177 -32.77 -15.69 1.50
N VAL A 178 -33.05 -15.82 2.79
CA VAL A 178 -33.36 -17.05 3.56
C VAL A 178 -32.34 -18.18 3.32
N GLY A 179 -31.19 -18.06 3.99
CA GLY A 179 -30.41 -19.21 4.46
C GLY A 179 -30.64 -19.34 5.96
N GLY A 180 -31.71 -20.03 6.34
CA GLY A 180 -32.04 -20.31 7.74
C GLY A 180 -31.00 -21.22 8.42
N PRO A 181 -31.00 -21.23 9.77
CA PRO A 181 -29.92 -21.76 10.58
C PRO A 181 -29.95 -23.28 10.66
N SER A 182 -28.80 -23.92 10.50
CA SER A 182 -28.62 -25.29 10.97
C SER A 182 -28.57 -25.27 12.49
N THR A 183 -29.70 -25.58 13.11
CA THR A 183 -29.79 -25.97 14.52
C THR A 183 -29.10 -27.31 14.70
N LEU A 184 -27.93 -27.31 15.35
CA LEU A 184 -27.40 -28.48 16.04
C LEU A 184 -26.74 -28.04 17.36
N ASP A 185 -27.32 -28.57 18.43
CA ASP A 185 -26.79 -28.91 19.75
C ASP A 185 -26.53 -27.82 20.80
N GLU A 186 -27.42 -27.84 21.80
CA GLU A 186 -27.31 -27.25 23.12
C GLU A 186 -26.07 -27.82 23.86
N ASN A 187 -25.24 -26.93 24.39
CA ASN A 187 -24.18 -27.19 25.39
C ASN A 187 -22.88 -27.91 24.97
N GLY A 188 -22.37 -27.70 23.75
CA GLY A 188 -20.95 -27.91 23.44
C GLY A 188 -20.57 -27.25 22.13
N ASP A 189 -19.59 -26.38 22.00
CA ASP A 189 -18.45 -26.02 22.83
C ASP A 189 -18.11 -24.55 22.50
N PHE A 190 -18.69 -23.57 23.22
CA PHE A 190 -18.41 -22.14 23.00
C PHE A 190 -16.91 -21.81 23.11
N LEU A 191 -16.14 -22.61 23.86
CA LEU A 191 -14.69 -22.45 23.97
C LEU A 191 -13.98 -22.90 22.68
N SER A 192 -14.50 -23.90 21.96
CA SER A 192 -14.00 -24.25 20.63
C SER A 192 -14.22 -23.12 19.63
N GLU A 193 -15.37 -22.45 19.68
CA GLU A 193 -15.69 -21.34 18.77
C GLU A 193 -14.74 -20.15 19.00
N ILE A 194 -14.48 -19.78 20.26
CA ILE A 194 -13.47 -18.76 20.60
C ILE A 194 -12.07 -19.17 20.15
N ARG A 195 -11.73 -20.45 20.28
CA ARG A 195 -10.40 -20.97 19.96
C ARG A 195 -10.13 -20.99 18.46
N ASP A 196 -11.15 -21.22 17.65
CA ASP A 196 -11.06 -21.31 16.19
C ASP A 196 -11.32 -19.98 15.46
N ILE A 197 -11.64 -18.92 16.20
CA ILE A 197 -11.75 -17.57 15.62
C ILE A 197 -10.38 -17.08 15.15
N ASP A 198 -10.28 -16.83 13.84
CA ASP A 198 -9.18 -16.06 13.27
C ASP A 198 -9.46 -14.56 13.38
N LEU A 199 -8.82 -13.92 14.36
CA LEU A 199 -8.92 -12.49 14.61
C LEU A 199 -8.43 -11.63 13.44
N ASN A 200 -7.59 -12.17 12.56
CA ASN A 200 -7.05 -11.42 11.43
C ASN A 200 -8.00 -11.35 10.24
N ALA A 201 -9.01 -12.23 10.20
CA ALA A 201 -10.01 -12.29 9.14
C ALA A 201 -11.30 -11.52 9.48
N LEU A 202 -11.43 -11.01 10.72
CA LEU A 202 -12.62 -10.32 11.19
C LEU A 202 -12.55 -8.81 10.94
N THR A 203 -13.64 -8.24 10.45
CA THR A 203 -13.80 -6.78 10.47
C THR A 203 -14.11 -6.29 11.88
N PRO A 204 -13.81 -5.02 12.22
CA PRO A 204 -14.12 -4.47 13.54
C PRO A 204 -15.61 -4.55 13.92
N ILE A 205 -16.52 -4.47 12.94
CA ILE A 205 -17.96 -4.55 13.20
C ILE A 205 -18.41 -5.99 13.45
N ASP A 206 -17.85 -6.96 12.73
CA ASP A 206 -18.13 -8.38 12.96
C ASP A 206 -17.63 -8.84 14.33
N ALA A 207 -16.46 -8.34 14.75
CA ALA A 207 -15.91 -8.60 16.08
C ALA A 207 -16.84 -8.06 17.19
N LEU A 208 -17.34 -6.83 17.04
CA LEU A 208 -18.29 -6.24 18.00
C LEU A 208 -19.62 -6.99 18.06
N ASN A 209 -20.15 -7.40 16.89
CA ASN A 209 -21.39 -8.16 16.81
C ASN A 209 -21.25 -9.53 17.49
N ARG A 210 -20.15 -10.25 17.24
CA ARG A 210 -19.85 -11.53 17.89
C ARG A 210 -19.68 -11.39 19.40
N LEU A 211 -18.97 -10.35 19.86
CA LEU A 211 -18.84 -10.08 21.29
C LEU A 211 -20.19 -9.80 21.96
N SER A 212 -21.07 -9.06 21.29
CA SER A 212 -22.44 -8.82 21.79
C SER A 212 -23.25 -10.11 21.86
N GLU A 213 -23.09 -11.02 20.89
CA GLU A 213 -23.74 -12.32 20.87
C GLU A 213 -23.24 -13.21 22.02
N TYR A 214 -21.93 -13.28 22.23
CA TYR A 214 -21.34 -14.02 23.36
C TYR A 214 -21.80 -13.46 24.71
N GLN A 215 -21.88 -12.14 24.84
CA GLN A 215 -22.38 -11.50 26.07
C GLN A 215 -23.86 -11.80 26.33
N LYS A 216 -24.66 -11.99 25.29
CA LYS A 216 -26.07 -12.38 25.42
C LYS A 216 -26.19 -13.84 25.86
N ARG A 217 -25.47 -14.74 25.20
CA ARG A 217 -25.42 -16.17 25.54
C ARG A 217 -24.93 -16.42 26.97
N LEU A 218 -23.94 -15.67 27.44
CA LEU A 218 -23.45 -15.73 28.84
C LEU A 218 -24.51 -15.30 29.86
N ARG A 219 -25.35 -14.32 29.51
CA ARG A 219 -26.45 -13.86 30.38
C ARG A 219 -27.63 -14.81 30.40
N ASP A 220 -27.84 -15.56 29.32
CA ASP A 220 -28.90 -16.57 29.24
C ASP A 220 -28.53 -17.88 29.99
N LEU A 221 -27.27 -18.03 30.42
CA LEU A 221 -26.75 -19.16 31.21
C LEU A 221 -26.74 -18.90 32.73
N GLU A 222 -27.01 -17.67 33.18
CA GLU A 222 -27.18 -17.26 34.59
C GLU A 222 -28.66 -17.23 35.00
#